data_AF-A0A8J3S6J6-F1
#
_entry.id   AF-A0A8J3S6J6-F1
#
_cell.length_a   1.000
_cell.length_b   1.000
_cell.length_c   1.000
_cell.angle_alpha   90.00
_cell.angle_beta   90.00
_cell.angle_gamma   90.00
#
_symmetry.space_group_name_H-M   'P 1'
#
loop_
_entity.id
_entity.type
_entity.pdbx_description
1 polymer ?
#
loop_
_entity_poly.entity_id
_entity_poly.type
_entity_poly.pdbx_seq_one_letter_code
_entity_poly.pdbx_strand_id
1 'polypeptide(L)'
;MSLDPDDPRPPYQQVANALRAAILTKKFEPGDKLPSGTELAKQYGVARMTVQQAIRLLRDEGLIVSRQGSGVFVRERTERPVELRPHIEHAFEASNVSIDFAGFSGETLQGMLQEPLDKIRLGRLTPETIGIRILIPDMDHPMSLPCRAEDLSDDPVIRERARRIQQRSTQAIADAVHELADLGLVKSASVEVRVHQTTPAFKFYVINREQVFFGFYPVVKHTVRIKGEPHEMYDVMGKDAVLFHYQVTEDASSMQSQYVAQVRTWFESMWTTISREVEL
;
A
#
# COMPACT_ATOMS: atom_id res chain seq x y z
N MET A 1 24.85 -4.59 -27.27
CA MET A 1 24.89 -5.34 -26.01
C MET A 1 25.03 -6.80 -26.40
N SER A 2 26.20 -7.39 -26.18
CA SER A 2 26.48 -8.81 -26.49
C SER A 2 26.23 -9.65 -25.25
N LEU A 3 25.89 -10.92 -25.44
CA LEU A 3 25.87 -11.91 -24.37
C LEU A 3 27.29 -12.15 -23.84
N ASP A 4 27.38 -12.54 -22.57
CA ASP A 4 28.64 -12.90 -21.94
C ASP A 4 28.91 -14.40 -22.19
N PRO A 5 29.94 -14.76 -22.97
CA PRO A 5 30.25 -16.15 -23.25
C PRO A 5 30.75 -16.92 -22.02
N ASP A 6 31.22 -16.23 -20.98
CA ASP A 6 31.71 -16.83 -19.74
C ASP A 6 30.62 -16.94 -18.65
N ASP A 7 29.41 -16.40 -18.91
CA ASP A 7 28.27 -16.52 -18.00
C ASP A 7 27.66 -17.94 -18.10
N PRO A 8 27.64 -18.72 -16.99
CA PRO A 8 27.18 -20.11 -16.99
C PRO A 8 25.68 -20.25 -17.25
N ARG A 9 24.92 -19.14 -17.28
CA ARG A 9 23.47 -19.18 -17.51
C ARG A 9 23.15 -19.39 -18.99
N PRO A 10 22.08 -20.14 -19.31
CA PRO A 10 21.62 -20.31 -20.67
C PRO A 10 21.35 -18.96 -21.39
N PRO A 11 21.58 -18.87 -22.70
CA PRO A 11 21.42 -17.63 -23.46
C PRO A 11 20.07 -16.93 -23.29
N TYR A 12 18.96 -17.68 -23.14
CA TYR A 12 17.64 -17.08 -22.92
C TYR A 12 17.52 -16.37 -21.57
N GLN A 13 18.19 -16.86 -20.53
CA GLN A 13 18.21 -16.21 -19.22
C GLN A 13 19.03 -14.93 -19.26
N GLN A 14 20.16 -14.93 -19.97
CA GLN A 14 20.96 -13.72 -20.15
C GLN A 14 20.17 -12.63 -20.91
N VAL A 15 19.45 -12.99 -21.97
CA VAL A 15 18.55 -12.07 -22.68
C VAL A 15 17.43 -11.56 -21.77
N ALA A 16 16.80 -12.44 -20.99
CA ALA A 16 15.76 -12.04 -20.04
C ALA A 16 16.31 -11.09 -18.97
N ASN A 17 17.51 -11.34 -18.43
CA ASN A 17 18.16 -10.49 -17.45
C ASN A 17 18.46 -9.09 -18.01
N ALA A 18 18.97 -9.01 -19.24
CA ALA A 18 19.25 -7.73 -19.89
C ALA A 18 17.97 -6.91 -20.13
N LEU A 19 16.90 -7.56 -20.60
CA LEU A 19 15.60 -6.91 -20.79
C LEU A 19 14.96 -6.53 -19.45
N ARG A 20 15.05 -7.37 -18.42
CA ARG A 20 14.61 -7.07 -17.06
C ARG A 20 15.32 -5.83 -16.52
N ALA A 21 16.64 -5.77 -16.65
CA ALA A 21 17.43 -4.61 -16.24
C ALA A 21 17.01 -3.35 -17.00
N ALA A 22 16.74 -3.43 -18.31
CA ALA A 22 16.27 -2.30 -19.11
C ALA A 22 14.87 -1.81 -18.67
N ILE A 23 13.96 -2.71 -18.31
CA ILE A 23 12.63 -2.36 -17.77
C ILE A 23 12.77 -1.71 -16.38
N LEU A 24 13.54 -2.32 -15.49
CA LEU A 24 13.71 -1.83 -14.12
C LEU A 24 14.45 -0.49 -14.04
N THR A 25 15.35 -0.22 -14.99
CA THR A 25 16.07 1.06 -15.11
C THR A 25 15.31 2.10 -15.95
N LYS A 26 14.05 1.84 -16.32
CA LYS A 26 13.19 2.72 -17.13
C LYS A 26 13.74 3.07 -18.52
N LYS A 27 14.61 2.22 -19.08
CA LYS A 27 14.99 2.30 -20.50
C LYS A 27 13.84 1.88 -21.41
N PHE A 28 12.99 0.99 -20.93
CA PHE A 28 11.64 0.78 -21.46
C PHE A 28 10.65 1.12 -20.36
N GLU A 29 9.79 2.09 -20.61
CA GLU A 29 8.76 2.55 -19.68
C GLU A 29 7.53 1.63 -19.71
N PRO A 30 6.72 1.60 -18.63
CA PRO A 30 5.46 0.87 -18.63
C PRO A 30 4.56 1.30 -19.79
N GLY A 31 4.06 0.35 -20.58
CA GLY A 31 3.30 0.62 -21.81
C GLY A 31 4.15 0.67 -23.08
N ASP A 32 5.47 0.76 -22.97
CA ASP A 32 6.35 0.73 -24.14
C ASP A 32 6.26 -0.61 -24.87
N LYS A 33 6.30 -0.53 -26.20
CA LYS A 33 6.44 -1.72 -27.04
C LYS A 33 7.90 -2.17 -27.02
N LEU A 34 8.14 -3.41 -26.62
CA LEU A 34 9.46 -4.01 -26.77
C LEU A 34 9.79 -4.22 -28.25
N PRO A 35 11.08 -4.18 -28.64
CA PRO A 35 11.50 -4.59 -29.97
C PRO A 35 10.98 -6.00 -30.29
N SER A 36 10.65 -6.24 -31.55
CA SER A 36 10.15 -7.53 -32.00
C SER A 36 11.15 -8.65 -31.72
N GLY A 37 10.66 -9.89 -31.65
CA GLY A 37 11.54 -11.04 -31.42
C GLY A 37 12.66 -11.16 -32.46
N THR A 38 12.44 -10.69 -33.69
CA THR A 38 13.45 -10.64 -34.76
C THR A 38 14.50 -9.57 -34.52
N GLU A 39 14.08 -8.37 -34.08
CA GLU A 39 15.00 -7.28 -33.73
C GLU A 39 15.85 -7.64 -32.51
N LEU A 40 15.24 -8.22 -31.48
CA LEU A 40 15.94 -8.71 -30.30
C LEU A 40 16.93 -9.83 -30.66
N ALA A 41 16.54 -10.77 -31.53
CA ALA A 41 17.43 -11.84 -31.98
C ALA A 41 18.68 -11.28 -32.68
N LYS A 42 18.48 -10.28 -33.55
CA LYS A 42 19.57 -9.57 -34.23
C LYS A 42 20.43 -8.78 -33.23
N GLN A 43 19.80 -8.09 -32.28
CA GLN A 43 20.47 -7.24 -31.30
C GLN A 43 21.38 -8.03 -30.35
N TYR A 44 20.92 -9.21 -29.90
CA TYR A 44 21.65 -10.05 -28.95
C TYR A 44 22.46 -11.18 -29.63
N GLY A 45 22.37 -11.32 -30.96
CA GLY A 45 23.10 -12.35 -31.71
C GLY A 45 22.65 -13.78 -31.38
N VAL A 46 21.36 -14.00 -31.13
CA VAL A 46 20.82 -15.31 -30.71
C VAL A 46 19.74 -15.83 -31.66
N ALA A 47 19.44 -17.13 -31.56
CA ALA A 47 18.31 -17.72 -32.26
C ALA A 47 16.96 -17.12 -31.78
N ARG A 48 15.99 -17.02 -32.70
CA ARG A 48 14.64 -16.51 -32.39
C ARG A 48 13.95 -17.29 -31.27
N MET A 49 14.16 -18.61 -31.20
CA MET A 49 13.61 -19.47 -30.14
C MET A 49 14.14 -19.08 -28.75
N THR A 50 15.41 -18.67 -28.66
CA THR A 50 16.04 -18.18 -27.43
C THR A 50 15.35 -16.91 -26.93
N VAL A 51 15.07 -15.98 -27.84
CA VAL A 51 14.31 -14.75 -27.51
C VAL A 51 12.89 -15.07 -27.07
N GLN A 52 12.22 -16.00 -27.76
CA GLN A 52 10.86 -16.42 -27.36
C GLN A 52 10.85 -17.03 -25.95
N GLN A 53 11.88 -17.77 -25.57
CA GLN A 53 12.00 -18.31 -24.22
C GLN A 53 12.28 -17.21 -23.19
N ALA A 54 13.10 -16.21 -23.52
CA ALA A 54 13.32 -15.04 -22.67
C ALA A 54 12.03 -14.22 -22.46
N ILE A 55 11.26 -13.99 -23.53
CA ILE A 55 9.95 -13.30 -23.48
C ILE A 55 8.96 -14.09 -22.64
N ARG A 56 8.93 -15.43 -22.76
CA ARG A 56 8.08 -16.26 -21.89
C ARG A 56 8.45 -16.07 -20.42
N LEU A 57 9.73 -16.16 -20.09
CA LEU A 57 10.20 -15.95 -18.71
C LEU A 57 9.77 -14.59 -18.15
N LEU A 58 9.99 -13.50 -18.89
CA LEU A 58 9.60 -12.15 -18.47
C LEU A 58 8.08 -11.96 -18.35
N ARG A 59 7.30 -12.67 -19.18
CA ARG A 59 5.84 -12.65 -19.12
C ARG A 59 5.35 -13.40 -17.89
N ASP A 60 5.96 -14.54 -17.59
CA ASP A 60 5.65 -15.37 -16.42
C ASP A 60 6.05 -14.64 -15.13
N GLU A 61 7.10 -13.81 -15.16
CA GLU A 61 7.47 -12.85 -14.11
C GLU A 61 6.53 -11.63 -14.01
N GLY A 62 5.57 -11.50 -14.91
CA GLY A 62 4.63 -10.38 -14.93
C GLY A 62 5.23 -9.05 -15.39
N LEU A 63 6.43 -9.01 -15.96
CA LEU A 63 7.07 -7.75 -16.39
C LEU A 63 6.57 -7.24 -17.75
N ILE A 64 6.03 -8.14 -18.57
CA ILE A 64 5.56 -7.83 -19.93
C ILE A 64 4.22 -8.51 -20.23
N VAL A 65 3.52 -8.00 -21.24
CA VAL A 65 2.26 -8.55 -21.74
C VAL A 65 2.30 -8.65 -23.27
N SER A 66 1.82 -9.77 -23.80
CA SER A 66 1.65 -9.95 -25.25
C SER A 66 0.27 -9.48 -25.67
N ARG A 67 0.18 -8.61 -26.67
CA ARG A 67 -1.08 -8.23 -27.34
C ARG A 67 -1.13 -8.91 -28.71
N GLN A 68 -2.13 -9.75 -28.94
CA GLN A 68 -2.26 -10.51 -30.18
C GLN A 68 -2.27 -9.56 -31.39
N GLY A 69 -1.38 -9.81 -32.37
CA GLY A 69 -1.22 -8.96 -33.56
C GLY A 69 -0.50 -7.63 -33.34
N SER A 70 -0.31 -7.18 -32.09
CA SER A 70 0.28 -5.85 -31.80
C SER A 70 1.70 -5.91 -31.24
N GLY A 71 2.14 -7.06 -30.73
CA GLY A 71 3.50 -7.29 -30.23
C GLY A 71 3.55 -7.50 -28.71
N VAL A 72 4.72 -7.28 -28.13
CA VAL A 72 4.99 -7.46 -26.70
C VAL A 72 5.25 -6.10 -26.09
N PHE A 73 4.61 -5.81 -24.98
CA PHE A 73 4.66 -4.51 -24.31
C PHE A 73 5.18 -4.70 -22.89
N VAL A 74 5.96 -3.75 -22.40
CA VAL A 74 6.24 -3.65 -20.97
C VAL A 74 4.90 -3.53 -20.27
N ARG A 75 4.67 -4.41 -19.31
CA ARG A 75 3.42 -4.37 -18.56
C ARG A 75 3.35 -2.97 -17.96
N GLU A 76 2.29 -2.26 -18.29
CA GLU A 76 1.86 -1.14 -17.48
C GLU A 76 1.76 -1.70 -16.06
N ARG A 77 2.72 -1.39 -15.17
CA ARG A 77 2.46 -1.43 -13.73
C ARG A 77 1.46 -0.33 -13.45
N THR A 78 0.26 -0.50 -13.98
CA THR A 78 -0.95 0.19 -13.61
C THR A 78 -1.41 -0.47 -12.32
N GLU A 79 -0.60 -0.36 -11.28
CA GLU A 79 -1.20 0.06 -10.04
C GLU A 79 -1.55 1.54 -10.28
N ARG A 80 -2.60 1.78 -11.10
CA ARG A 80 -3.21 3.10 -11.19
C ARG A 80 -3.51 3.49 -9.74
N PRO A 81 -3.38 4.76 -9.36
CA PRO A 81 -3.99 5.21 -8.13
C PRO A 81 -5.45 4.73 -8.14
N VAL A 82 -5.75 3.70 -7.35
CA VAL A 82 -7.10 3.16 -7.24
C VAL A 82 -7.75 3.94 -6.12
N GLU A 83 -8.96 4.43 -6.35
CA GLU A 83 -9.73 5.05 -5.29
C GLU A 83 -10.03 4.00 -4.22
N LEU A 84 -9.53 4.23 -3.00
CA LEU A 84 -9.74 3.31 -1.87
C LEU A 84 -11.23 3.22 -1.49
N ARG A 85 -11.98 4.31 -1.65
CA ARG A 85 -13.35 4.44 -1.16
C ARG A 85 -14.30 3.37 -1.70
N PRO A 86 -14.42 3.14 -3.03
CA PRO A 86 -15.27 2.07 -3.56
C PRO A 86 -14.96 0.68 -3.00
N HIS A 87 -13.69 0.38 -2.73
CA HIS A 87 -13.28 -0.92 -2.19
C HIS A 87 -13.64 -1.08 -0.72
N ILE A 88 -13.51 -0.01 0.06
CA ILE A 88 -14.00 0.00 1.44
C ILE A 88 -15.51 -0.20 1.45
N GLU A 89 -16.27 0.55 0.64
CA GLU A 89 -17.72 0.39 0.57
C GLU A 89 -18.16 -1.02 0.20
N HIS A 90 -17.55 -1.61 -0.84
CA HIS A 90 -17.85 -2.97 -1.25
C HIS A 90 -17.48 -4.00 -0.16
N ALA A 91 -16.42 -3.77 0.60
CA ALA A 91 -16.02 -4.68 1.68
C ALA A 91 -17.07 -4.79 2.79
N PHE A 92 -17.86 -3.75 3.03
CA PHE A 92 -18.96 -3.75 4.00
C PHE A 92 -20.23 -4.46 3.52
N GLU A 93 -20.27 -4.96 2.27
CA GLU A 93 -21.32 -5.88 1.79
C GLU A 93 -21.12 -7.30 2.33
N ALA A 94 -19.92 -7.64 2.82
CA ALA A 94 -19.61 -8.95 3.38
C ALA A 94 -20.22 -9.13 4.77
N SER A 95 -20.57 -10.37 5.13
CA SER A 95 -21.06 -10.70 6.49
C SER A 95 -20.02 -10.45 7.58
N ASN A 96 -18.73 -10.57 7.27
CA ASN A 96 -17.65 -10.34 8.23
C ASN A 96 -16.66 -9.33 7.65
N VAL A 97 -16.63 -8.13 8.24
CA VAL A 97 -15.76 -7.04 7.81
C VAL A 97 -14.52 -7.03 8.67
N SER A 98 -13.33 -7.03 8.05
CA SER A 98 -12.07 -6.82 8.76
C SER A 98 -11.21 -5.77 8.07
N ILE A 99 -10.65 -4.84 8.85
CA ILE A 99 -9.73 -3.82 8.35
C ILE A 99 -8.52 -3.76 9.27
N ASP A 100 -7.33 -4.06 8.72
CA ASP A 100 -6.06 -3.73 9.37
C ASP A 100 -5.49 -2.49 8.72
N PHE A 101 -5.28 -1.42 9.50
CA PHE A 101 -4.70 -0.17 9.03
C PHE A 101 -3.37 0.08 9.71
N ALA A 102 -2.35 0.38 8.91
CA ALA A 102 -1.09 0.92 9.40
C ALA A 102 -0.84 2.27 8.74
N GLY A 103 -0.55 3.31 9.52
CA GLY A 103 -0.30 4.64 8.99
C GLY A 103 0.05 5.66 10.07
N PHE A 104 -0.10 6.94 9.77
CA PHE A 104 0.30 8.03 10.67
C PHE A 104 -0.82 8.45 11.65
N SER A 105 -1.98 8.89 11.15
CA SER A 105 -3.02 9.51 11.99
C SER A 105 -4.37 8.79 12.06
N GLY A 106 -4.68 7.91 11.11
CA GLY A 106 -6.02 7.32 10.98
C GLY A 106 -7.07 8.25 10.36
N GLU A 107 -6.76 9.52 10.07
CA GLU A 107 -7.74 10.47 9.50
C GLU A 107 -8.35 10.00 8.17
N THR A 108 -7.53 9.43 7.28
CA THR A 108 -8.03 8.91 6.00
C THR A 108 -8.95 7.72 6.23
N LEU A 109 -8.60 6.79 7.13
CA LEU A 109 -9.45 5.66 7.49
C LEU A 109 -10.80 6.15 8.05
N GLN A 110 -10.76 7.08 9.01
CA GLN A 110 -11.95 7.69 9.61
C GLN A 110 -12.89 8.23 8.52
N GLY A 111 -12.37 9.01 7.57
CA GLY A 111 -13.16 9.56 6.48
C GLY A 111 -13.72 8.51 5.51
N MET A 112 -13.02 7.38 5.31
CA MET A 112 -13.49 6.30 4.44
C MET A 112 -14.59 5.45 5.10
N LEU A 113 -14.64 5.39 6.43
CA LEU A 113 -15.63 4.61 7.17
C LEU A 113 -16.99 5.32 7.29
N GLN A 114 -17.05 6.65 7.15
CA GLN A 114 -18.29 7.42 7.36
C GLN A 114 -19.47 6.85 6.55
N GLU A 115 -19.31 6.71 5.24
CA GLU A 115 -20.38 6.30 4.34
C GLU A 115 -20.84 4.84 4.54
N PRO A 116 -19.96 3.83 4.65
CA PRO A 116 -20.38 2.47 5.00
C PRO A 116 -21.14 2.40 6.33
N LEU A 117 -20.67 3.08 7.38
CA LEU A 117 -21.32 3.06 8.69
C LEU A 117 -22.71 3.72 8.64
N ASP A 118 -22.86 4.83 7.90
CA ASP A 118 -24.17 5.44 7.67
C ASP A 118 -25.12 4.53 6.87
N LYS A 119 -24.61 3.79 5.88
CA LYS A 119 -25.41 2.79 5.16
C LYS A 119 -25.90 1.67 6.07
N ILE A 120 -25.13 1.28 7.09
CA ILE A 120 -25.57 0.31 8.11
C ILE A 120 -26.68 0.90 8.98
N ARG A 121 -26.53 2.14 9.46
CA ARG A 121 -27.57 2.86 10.23
C ARG A 121 -28.89 2.95 9.47
N LEU A 122 -28.83 3.07 8.15
CA LEU A 122 -29.99 3.11 7.25
C LEU A 122 -30.52 1.72 6.84
N GLY A 123 -29.92 0.63 7.32
CA GLY A 123 -30.29 -0.75 6.95
C GLY A 123 -29.97 -1.14 5.50
N ARG A 124 -29.11 -0.39 4.82
CA ARG A 124 -28.67 -0.66 3.43
C ARG A 124 -27.52 -1.64 3.35
N LEU A 125 -26.70 -1.71 4.41
CA LEU A 125 -25.65 -2.72 4.61
C LEU A 125 -25.94 -3.43 5.93
N THR A 126 -25.70 -4.74 5.98
CA THR A 126 -26.04 -5.59 7.13
C THR A 126 -24.94 -6.60 7.45
N PRO A 127 -23.69 -6.16 7.68
CA PRO A 127 -22.63 -7.06 8.12
C PRO A 127 -23.01 -7.66 9.48
N GLU A 128 -22.63 -8.92 9.70
CA GLU A 128 -22.80 -9.55 11.01
C GLU A 128 -21.72 -9.07 11.99
N THR A 129 -20.48 -8.89 11.51
CA THR A 129 -19.34 -8.50 12.35
C THR A 129 -18.47 -7.43 11.70
N ILE A 130 -17.88 -6.57 12.52
CA ILE A 130 -16.90 -5.56 12.10
C ILE A 130 -15.69 -5.63 13.05
N GLY A 131 -14.50 -5.87 12.52
CA GLY A 131 -13.25 -5.81 13.28
C GLY A 131 -12.26 -4.85 12.64
N ILE A 132 -11.76 -3.88 13.40
CA ILE A 132 -10.78 -2.90 12.93
C ILE A 132 -9.56 -2.90 13.84
N ARG A 133 -8.38 -3.08 13.27
CA ARG A 133 -7.09 -2.97 13.96
C ARG A 133 -6.30 -1.81 13.39
N ILE A 134 -5.85 -0.92 14.26
CA ILE A 134 -5.17 0.32 13.88
C ILE A 134 -3.77 0.33 14.49
N LEU A 135 -2.76 0.47 13.64
CA LEU A 135 -1.35 0.56 14.02
C LEU A 135 -0.81 1.94 13.61
N ILE A 136 -0.41 2.76 14.58
CA ILE A 136 0.05 4.14 14.36
C ILE A 136 1.31 4.47 15.18
N PRO A 137 2.10 5.50 14.83
CA PRO A 137 3.27 5.88 15.61
C PRO A 137 2.92 6.39 17.01
N ASP A 138 3.78 6.08 17.98
CA ASP A 138 3.72 6.56 19.35
C ASP A 138 4.28 7.97 19.46
N MET A 139 3.40 8.95 19.69
CA MET A 139 3.75 10.38 19.79
C MET A 139 4.32 10.77 21.15
N ASP A 140 4.40 9.87 22.12
CA ASP A 140 4.95 10.17 23.46
C ASP A 140 6.49 10.21 23.43
N HIS A 141 7.12 9.72 22.35
CA HIS A 141 8.57 9.72 22.16
C HIS A 141 9.01 10.67 21.04
N PRO A 142 10.22 11.27 21.11
CA PRO A 142 10.75 12.10 20.03
C PRO A 142 10.73 11.38 18.68
N MET A 143 10.36 12.10 17.62
CA MET A 143 10.20 11.53 16.29
C MET A 143 11.16 12.14 15.27
N SER A 144 11.50 11.35 14.25
CA SER A 144 12.31 11.81 13.12
C SER A 144 11.49 12.55 12.05
N LEU A 145 10.19 12.25 11.93
CA LEU A 145 9.22 13.07 11.20
C LEU A 145 7.85 13.00 11.89
N PRO A 146 7.07 14.10 11.96
CA PRO A 146 7.45 15.43 11.51
C PRO A 146 8.55 16.04 12.36
N CYS A 147 9.41 16.85 11.74
CA CYS A 147 10.56 17.48 12.38
C CYS A 147 10.76 18.92 11.89
N ARG A 148 11.55 19.71 12.63
CA ARG A 148 11.84 21.10 12.27
C ARG A 148 12.57 21.19 10.94
N ALA A 149 12.20 22.16 10.11
CA ALA A 149 12.86 22.36 8.82
C ALA A 149 14.28 22.93 8.94
N GLU A 150 14.61 23.59 10.06
CA GLU A 150 15.91 24.23 10.29
C GLU A 150 17.03 23.21 10.56
N ASP A 151 16.78 22.25 11.45
CA ASP A 151 17.81 21.35 11.98
C ASP A 151 17.41 19.86 12.01
N LEU A 152 16.22 19.53 11.48
CA LEU A 152 15.65 18.17 11.44
C LEU A 152 15.40 17.56 12.84
N SER A 153 15.40 18.37 13.90
CA SER A 153 15.11 17.91 15.25
C SER A 153 13.60 17.75 15.50
N ASP A 154 13.25 16.90 16.47
CA ASP A 154 11.88 16.79 16.97
C ASP A 154 11.37 18.15 17.49
N ASP A 155 10.10 18.44 17.27
CA ASP A 155 9.42 19.57 17.90
C ASP A 155 8.24 19.06 18.74
N PRO A 156 8.29 19.17 20.08
CA PRO A 156 7.22 18.73 20.95
C PRO A 156 5.85 19.38 20.65
N VAL A 157 5.83 20.62 20.13
CA VAL A 157 4.59 21.33 19.79
C VAL A 157 3.96 20.74 18.52
N ILE A 158 4.78 20.39 17.54
CA ILE A 158 4.33 19.72 16.31
C ILE A 158 3.85 18.30 16.64
N ARG A 159 4.59 17.56 17.47
CA ARG A 159 4.25 16.21 17.92
C ARG A 159 2.96 16.18 18.73
N GLU A 160 2.76 17.15 19.63
CA GLU A 160 1.48 17.36 20.34
C GLU A 160 0.31 17.53 19.38
N ARG A 161 0.49 18.34 18.33
CA ARG A 161 -0.55 18.51 17.30
C ARG A 161 -0.86 17.19 16.60
N ALA A 162 0.16 16.43 16.20
CA ALA A 162 -0.02 15.13 15.54
C ALA A 162 -0.75 14.12 16.45
N ARG A 163 -0.38 14.05 17.73
CA ARG A 163 -1.06 13.19 18.72
C ARG A 163 -2.53 13.52 18.87
N ARG A 164 -2.89 14.81 18.96
CA ARG A 164 -4.30 15.22 19.04
C ARG A 164 -5.11 14.80 17.82
N ILE A 165 -4.48 14.80 16.64
CA ILE A 165 -5.11 14.34 15.41
C ILE A 165 -5.34 12.81 15.48
N GLN A 166 -4.32 12.04 15.88
CA GLN A 166 -4.41 10.59 16.08
C GLN A 166 -5.55 10.23 17.04
N GLN A 167 -5.57 10.85 18.22
CA GLN A 167 -6.57 10.59 19.26
C GLN A 167 -7.98 10.89 18.75
N ARG A 168 -8.19 12.07 18.13
CA ARG A 168 -9.50 12.42 17.58
C ARG A 168 -9.99 11.43 16.52
N SER A 169 -9.10 11.01 15.62
CA SER A 169 -9.48 10.11 14.53
C SER A 169 -9.72 8.68 14.99
N THR A 170 -8.86 8.14 15.86
CA THR A 170 -9.03 6.79 16.40
C THR A 170 -10.25 6.68 17.31
N GLN A 171 -10.48 7.66 18.18
CA GLN A 171 -11.69 7.71 19.02
C GLN A 171 -12.96 7.74 18.18
N ALA A 172 -13.02 8.63 17.18
CA ALA A 172 -14.19 8.75 16.33
C ALA A 172 -14.50 7.46 15.53
N ILE A 173 -13.48 6.68 15.19
CA ILE A 173 -13.67 5.36 14.56
C ILE A 173 -14.26 4.39 15.58
N ALA A 174 -13.68 4.30 16.78
CA ALA A 174 -14.16 3.40 17.83
C ALA A 174 -15.60 3.69 18.23
N ASP A 175 -15.92 4.96 18.53
CA ASP A 175 -17.27 5.39 18.90
C ASP A 175 -18.28 5.00 17.81
N ALA A 176 -17.99 5.33 16.55
CA ALA A 176 -18.91 5.09 15.44
C ALA A 176 -19.13 3.59 15.15
N VAL A 177 -18.12 2.76 15.40
CA VAL A 177 -18.20 1.31 15.16
C VAL A 177 -18.87 0.59 16.32
N HIS A 178 -18.52 0.93 17.56
CA HIS A 178 -19.14 0.35 18.75
C HIS A 178 -20.62 0.74 18.88
N GLU A 179 -20.99 1.97 18.49
CA GLU A 179 -22.39 2.41 18.46
C GLU A 179 -23.27 1.48 17.61
N LEU A 180 -22.76 0.92 16.51
CA LEU A 180 -23.54 -0.03 15.69
C LEU A 180 -23.86 -1.32 16.45
N ALA A 181 -22.94 -1.81 17.28
CA ALA A 181 -23.17 -2.98 18.11
C ALA A 181 -24.15 -2.65 19.27
N ASP A 182 -24.00 -1.49 19.90
CA ASP A 182 -24.89 -1.02 20.96
C ASP A 182 -26.33 -0.85 20.48
N LEU A 183 -26.51 -0.41 19.23
CA LEU A 183 -27.81 -0.33 18.55
C LEU A 183 -28.34 -1.68 18.05
N GLY A 184 -27.55 -2.76 18.17
CA GLY A 184 -27.91 -4.09 17.69
C GLY A 184 -27.96 -4.22 16.16
N LEU A 185 -27.32 -3.30 15.44
CA LEU A 185 -27.27 -3.30 13.97
C LEU A 185 -26.25 -4.30 13.42
N VAL A 186 -25.27 -4.69 14.25
CA VAL A 186 -24.30 -5.77 13.99
C VAL A 186 -24.21 -6.67 15.22
N LYS A 187 -23.85 -7.95 15.05
CA LYS A 187 -23.74 -8.91 16.16
C LYS A 187 -22.57 -8.60 17.09
N SER A 188 -21.46 -8.14 16.52
CA SER A 188 -20.28 -7.74 17.28
C SER A 188 -19.43 -6.74 16.49
N ALA A 189 -18.86 -5.77 17.20
CA ALA A 189 -17.93 -4.81 16.63
C ALA A 189 -16.70 -4.66 17.54
N SER A 190 -15.50 -4.57 16.97
CA SER A 190 -14.28 -4.28 17.71
C SER A 190 -13.40 -3.26 17.00
N VAL A 191 -12.82 -2.35 17.77
CA VAL A 191 -11.77 -1.45 17.32
C VAL A 191 -10.60 -1.52 18.31
N GLU A 192 -9.46 -2.00 17.84
CA GLU A 192 -8.22 -2.08 18.62
C GLU A 192 -7.20 -1.10 18.06
N VAL A 193 -6.56 -0.31 18.92
CA VAL A 193 -5.51 0.63 18.53
C VAL A 193 -4.23 0.26 19.25
N ARG A 194 -3.15 0.12 18.49
CA ARG A 194 -1.80 -0.07 19.02
C ARG A 194 -0.85 0.98 18.45
N VAL A 195 0.12 1.38 19.29
CA VAL A 195 1.15 2.34 18.91
C VAL A 195 2.55 1.71 18.88
N HIS A 196 3.43 2.22 18.02
CA HIS A 196 4.81 1.76 17.88
C HIS A 196 5.79 2.94 17.71
N GLN A 197 7.07 2.78 18.09
CA GLN A 197 8.05 3.88 18.11
C GLN A 197 8.76 4.16 16.78
N THR A 198 8.16 3.79 15.64
CA THR A 198 8.80 4.02 14.33
C THR A 198 8.06 5.09 13.55
N THR A 199 8.81 5.98 12.90
CA THR A 199 8.26 6.95 11.95
C THR A 199 7.74 6.19 10.72
N PRO A 200 6.45 6.20 10.41
CA PRO A 200 5.91 5.42 9.30
C PRO A 200 6.34 6.07 7.98
N ALA A 201 6.99 5.29 7.12
CA ALA A 201 7.35 5.70 5.76
C ALA A 201 6.25 5.39 4.73
N PHE A 202 5.22 4.67 5.15
CA PHE A 202 4.11 4.21 4.31
C PHE A 202 2.82 4.13 5.11
N LYS A 203 1.72 3.99 4.39
CA LYS A 203 0.42 3.56 4.90
C LYS A 203 -0.07 2.34 4.13
N PHE A 204 -0.83 1.50 4.80
CA PHE A 204 -1.64 0.52 4.10
C PHE A 204 -2.96 0.19 4.80
N TYR A 205 -3.83 -0.43 4.03
CA TYR A 205 -5.10 -1.00 4.45
C TYR A 205 -5.12 -2.46 3.99
N VAL A 206 -5.28 -3.40 4.91
CA VAL A 206 -5.68 -4.77 4.59
C VAL A 206 -7.19 -4.84 4.77
N ILE A 207 -7.93 -5.13 3.71
CA ILE A 207 -9.38 -5.18 3.72
C ILE A 207 -9.83 -6.63 3.52
N ASN A 208 -10.66 -7.11 4.43
CA ASN A 208 -11.20 -8.47 4.49
C ASN A 208 -10.13 -9.56 4.35
N ARG A 209 -8.88 -9.29 4.77
CA ARG A 209 -7.70 -10.16 4.65
C ARG A 209 -7.33 -10.57 3.22
N GLU A 210 -7.97 -9.96 2.22
CA GLU A 210 -7.90 -10.32 0.80
C GLU A 210 -7.34 -9.21 -0.08
N GLN A 211 -7.56 -7.95 0.30
CA GLN A 211 -7.11 -6.79 -0.46
C GLN A 211 -6.11 -5.97 0.34
N VAL A 212 -5.12 -5.39 -0.34
CA VAL A 212 -4.15 -4.46 0.23
C VAL A 212 -4.10 -3.20 -0.61
N PHE A 213 -4.25 -2.06 0.06
CA PHE A 213 -3.93 -0.75 -0.50
C PHE A 213 -2.68 -0.23 0.19
N PHE A 214 -1.61 0.04 -0.53
CA PHE A 214 -0.33 0.46 0.02
C PHE A 214 0.17 1.74 -0.63
N GLY A 215 0.74 2.67 0.13
CA GLY A 215 1.35 3.88 -0.43
C GLY A 215 2.43 4.45 0.46
N PHE A 216 3.47 5.02 -0.15
CA PHE A 216 4.53 5.72 0.56
C PHE A 216 4.09 7.13 0.95
N TYR A 217 4.53 7.58 2.12
CA TYR A 217 4.36 8.98 2.50
C TYR A 217 5.43 9.84 1.83
N PRO A 218 5.07 10.81 0.96
CA PRO A 218 6.00 11.85 0.58
C PRO A 218 6.36 12.70 1.80
N VAL A 219 7.65 13.01 1.94
CA VAL A 219 8.14 13.98 2.91
C VAL A 219 8.14 15.35 2.24
N VAL A 220 7.39 16.30 2.78
CA VAL A 220 7.30 17.65 2.21
C VAL A 220 7.57 18.70 3.26
N LYS A 221 8.20 19.79 2.80
CA LYS A 221 8.39 20.99 3.61
C LYS A 221 7.13 21.85 3.55
N HIS A 222 6.56 22.21 4.70
CA HIS A 222 5.47 23.17 4.75
C HIS A 222 5.41 23.89 6.10
N THR A 223 4.59 24.94 6.18
CA THR A 223 4.41 25.73 7.41
C THR A 223 3.01 25.50 7.96
N VAL A 224 2.93 25.13 9.24
CA VAL A 224 1.66 25.08 9.98
C VAL A 224 1.61 26.20 11.00
N ARG A 225 0.42 26.74 11.26
CA ARG A 225 0.20 27.69 12.35
C ARG A 225 -0.30 26.98 13.58
N ILE A 226 0.45 27.03 14.68
CA ILE A 226 0.07 26.44 15.97
C ILE A 226 -0.04 27.57 16.98
N LYS A 227 -1.25 27.76 17.55
CA LYS A 227 -1.55 28.90 18.45
C LYS A 227 -1.20 30.27 17.85
N GLY A 228 -1.31 30.41 16.53
CA GLY A 228 -1.01 31.65 15.80
C GLY A 228 0.43 31.74 15.26
N GLU A 229 1.36 31.00 15.85
CA GLU A 229 2.79 31.01 15.49
C GLU A 229 3.08 30.09 14.31
N PRO A 230 3.89 30.52 13.33
CA PRO A 230 4.32 29.68 12.22
C PRO A 230 5.40 28.69 12.67
N HIS A 231 5.18 27.40 12.37
CA HIS A 231 6.17 26.34 12.53
C HIS A 231 6.49 25.75 11.15
N GLU A 232 7.73 25.90 10.70
CA GLU A 232 8.21 25.32 9.45
C GLU A 232 8.77 23.91 9.71
N MET A 233 8.29 22.92 8.96
CA MET A 233 8.59 21.51 9.24
C MET A 233 8.68 20.66 7.98
N TYR A 234 9.40 19.55 8.09
CA TYR A 234 9.24 18.41 7.18
C TYR A 234 8.22 17.44 7.77
N ASP A 235 7.25 17.01 6.97
CA ASP A 235 6.15 16.17 7.41
C ASP A 235 5.82 15.06 6.39
N VAL A 236 5.24 13.97 6.88
CA VAL A 236 4.75 12.83 6.09
C VAL A 236 3.31 13.08 5.64
N MET A 237 3.14 13.49 4.38
CA MET A 237 1.82 13.88 3.89
C MET A 237 1.02 12.71 3.35
N GLY A 238 -0.06 12.37 4.05
CA GLY A 238 -0.87 11.20 3.74
C GLY A 238 -2.03 11.38 2.78
N LYS A 239 -2.64 12.56 2.73
CA LYS A 239 -3.94 12.75 2.09
C LYS A 239 -3.92 12.46 0.58
N ASP A 240 -2.84 12.88 -0.10
CA ASP A 240 -2.69 12.78 -1.56
C ASP A 240 -1.68 11.68 -1.96
N ALA A 241 -1.28 10.83 -1.02
CA ALA A 241 -0.37 9.72 -1.31
C ALA A 241 -1.07 8.70 -2.23
N VAL A 242 -0.44 8.42 -3.37
CA VAL A 242 -0.87 7.39 -4.32
C VAL A 242 -0.93 6.04 -3.61
N LEU A 243 -2.05 5.34 -3.79
CA LEU A 243 -2.27 4.00 -3.29
C LEU A 243 -2.20 2.99 -4.43
N PHE A 244 -1.38 1.97 -4.21
CA PHE A 244 -1.25 0.79 -5.04
C PHE A 244 -2.14 -0.32 -4.48
N HIS A 245 -2.89 -1.00 -5.35
CA HIS A 245 -3.86 -2.01 -4.96
C HIS A 245 -3.38 -3.42 -5.34
N TYR A 246 -3.45 -4.34 -4.38
CA TYR A 246 -3.17 -5.76 -4.55
C TYR A 246 -4.30 -6.61 -3.98
N GLN A 247 -4.62 -7.73 -4.60
CA GLN A 247 -5.68 -8.64 -4.16
C GLN A 247 -5.26 -10.11 -4.26
N VAL A 248 -5.73 -10.94 -3.35
CA VAL A 248 -5.60 -12.40 -3.45
C VAL A 248 -6.26 -12.89 -4.73
N THR A 249 -5.52 -13.69 -5.49
CA THR A 249 -5.99 -14.36 -6.71
C THR A 249 -6.07 -15.86 -6.49
N GLU A 250 -6.74 -16.58 -7.40
CA GLU A 250 -6.77 -18.05 -7.39
C GLU A 250 -5.36 -18.68 -7.40
N ASP A 251 -4.41 -18.03 -8.07
CA ASP A 251 -3.00 -18.39 -8.00
C ASP A 251 -2.35 -17.81 -6.74
N ALA A 252 -2.08 -18.65 -5.76
CA ALA A 252 -1.38 -18.28 -4.53
C ALA A 252 0.09 -17.89 -4.77
N SER A 253 0.69 -18.33 -5.88
CA SER A 253 2.07 -17.97 -6.25
C SER A 253 2.16 -16.64 -7.00
N SER A 254 1.01 -16.02 -7.32
CA SER A 254 0.97 -14.73 -8.00
C SER A 254 1.61 -13.65 -7.13
N MET A 255 2.24 -12.67 -7.78
CA MET A 255 2.84 -11.52 -7.10
C MET A 255 1.82 -10.77 -6.23
N GLN A 256 0.54 -10.74 -6.63
CA GLN A 256 -0.51 -10.07 -5.87
C GLN A 256 -0.84 -10.81 -4.58
N SER A 257 -1.10 -12.12 -4.66
CA SER A 257 -1.36 -12.97 -3.48
C SER A 257 -0.18 -12.96 -2.51
N GLN A 258 1.06 -13.06 -3.03
CA GLN A 258 2.26 -13.00 -2.22
C GLN A 258 2.43 -11.64 -1.54
N TYR A 259 2.14 -10.54 -2.23
CA TYR A 259 2.21 -9.20 -1.64
C TYR A 259 1.21 -9.02 -0.49
N VAL A 260 -0.05 -9.45 -0.69
CA VAL A 260 -1.07 -9.43 0.38
C VAL A 260 -0.61 -10.26 1.59
N ALA A 261 -0.05 -11.44 1.36
CA ALA A 261 0.47 -12.29 2.44
C ALA A 261 1.65 -11.65 3.19
N GLN A 262 2.56 -10.98 2.48
CA GLN A 262 3.71 -10.29 3.10
C GLN A 262 3.28 -9.10 3.94
N VAL A 263 2.35 -8.27 3.46
CA VAL A 263 1.84 -7.12 4.22
C VAL A 263 1.12 -7.59 5.49
N ARG A 264 0.32 -8.66 5.40
CA ARG A 264 -0.31 -9.27 6.58
C ARG A 264 0.73 -9.80 7.56
N THR A 265 1.77 -10.48 7.08
CA THR A 265 2.86 -10.99 7.92
C THR A 265 3.60 -9.85 8.63
N TRP A 266 3.87 -8.76 7.92
CA TRP A 266 4.47 -7.56 8.52
C TRP A 266 3.56 -6.93 9.58
N PHE A 267 2.25 -6.81 9.30
CA PHE A 267 1.29 -6.26 10.25
C PHE A 267 1.25 -7.09 11.53
N GLU A 268 1.10 -8.41 11.43
CA GLU A 268 1.07 -9.28 12.62
C GLU A 268 2.38 -9.23 13.41
N SER A 269 3.52 -9.16 12.72
CA SER A 269 4.82 -9.00 13.37
C SER A 269 4.85 -7.73 14.22
N MET A 270 4.48 -6.57 13.66
CA MET A 270 4.42 -5.31 14.42
C MET A 270 3.37 -5.36 15.54
N TRP A 271 2.20 -5.91 15.24
CA TRP A 271 1.06 -6.01 16.16
C TRP A 271 1.39 -6.82 17.42
N THR A 272 2.12 -7.93 17.26
CA THR A 272 2.39 -8.88 18.35
C THR A 272 3.73 -8.66 19.05
N THR A 273 4.66 -7.88 18.47
CA THR A 273 6.02 -7.73 19.03
C THR A 273 6.28 -6.35 19.63
N ILE A 274 6.37 -5.31 18.80
CA ILE A 274 6.90 -3.99 19.20
C ILE A 274 5.84 -2.90 19.32
N SER A 275 4.56 -3.26 19.29
CA SER A 275 3.45 -2.33 19.52
C SER A 275 2.79 -2.55 20.87
N ARG A 276 2.31 -1.47 21.47
CA ARG A 276 1.54 -1.48 22.72
C ARG A 276 0.11 -1.04 22.46
N GLU A 277 -0.83 -1.63 23.17
CA GLU A 277 -2.24 -1.21 23.14
C GLU A 277 -2.40 0.17 23.78
N VAL A 278 -3.38 0.91 23.27
CA VAL A 278 -3.79 2.20 23.81
C VAL A 278 -5.28 2.14 24.08
N GLU A 279 -5.68 2.47 25.31
CA GLU A 279 -7.09 2.65 25.66
C GLU A 279 -7.63 3.91 24.95
N LEU A 280 -8.78 3.74 24.30
CA LEU A 280 -9.55 4.79 23.64
C LEU A 280 -10.57 5.37 24.63
#